data_AF-A0A6V7H782-F1
#
_entry.id   AF-A0A6V7H782-F1
#
_cell.length_a   1.000
_cell.length_b   1.000
_cell.length_c   1.000
_cell.angle_alpha   90.00
_cell.angle_beta   90.00
_cell.angle_gamma   90.00
#
_symmetry.space_group_name_H-M   'P 1'
#
loop_
_entity.id
_entity.type
_entity.pdbx_description
1 polymer ?
#
loop_
_entity_poly.entity_id
_entity_poly.type
_entity_poly.pdbx_seq_one_letter_code
_entity_poly.pdbx_strand_id
1 'polypeptide(L)'
;MAAVECESKDDTSTELSETPVFSNETVKTIEKHETSGIPLQSSWTFWLDKVGKINRAISGITVEEYKENLTKIYTVNTVQSFWAVFNNIPSASAVQVRYSYHLMRDERYPLWEEPVNQNGGTWRLKCHKSDTEKIWKEMVLAAIGEQFAECVAEADEICGITVSIRDREDLVQ
;
A
#
# COMPACT_ATOMS: atom_id res chain seq x y z
N MET A 1 -12.35 45.08 27.29
CA MET A 1 -12.58 43.66 26.96
C MET A 1 -11.61 43.29 25.86
N ALA A 2 -10.52 42.60 26.22
CA ALA A 2 -9.46 42.23 25.30
C ALA A 2 -9.83 40.92 24.60
N ALA A 3 -9.66 40.88 23.28
CA ALA A 3 -9.79 39.69 22.47
C ALA A 3 -8.64 38.73 22.80
N VAL A 4 -8.97 37.46 23.05
CA VAL A 4 -8.01 36.37 23.13
C VAL A 4 -8.04 35.67 21.78
N GLU A 5 -6.98 35.87 21.01
CA GLU A 5 -6.68 35.08 19.81
C GLU A 5 -6.23 33.68 20.28
N CYS A 6 -6.95 32.64 19.86
CA CYS A 6 -6.52 31.26 20.03
C CYS A 6 -5.54 30.93 18.91
N GLU A 7 -4.25 30.81 19.26
CA GLU A 7 -3.20 30.25 18.41
C GLU A 7 -3.56 28.83 17.97
N SER A 8 -3.60 28.61 16.66
CA SER A 8 -3.71 27.30 16.03
C SER A 8 -2.41 26.53 16.23
N LYS A 9 -2.46 25.41 16.96
CA LYS A 9 -1.33 24.51 17.15
C LYS A 9 -1.02 23.76 15.84
N ASP A 10 0.28 23.73 15.54
CA ASP A 10 0.95 23.06 14.42
C ASP A 10 0.37 21.68 14.09
N ASP A 11 -0.02 21.53 12.83
CA ASP A 11 -0.35 20.29 12.17
C ASP A 11 0.96 19.63 11.73
N THR A 12 1.52 18.75 12.57
CA THR A 12 2.74 18.00 12.25
C THR A 12 2.39 16.87 11.29
N SER A 13 2.04 17.22 10.04
CA SER A 13 1.90 16.25 8.96
C SER A 13 3.28 15.66 8.67
N THR A 14 3.50 14.42 9.09
CA THR A 14 4.71 13.69 8.73
C THR A 14 4.57 13.32 7.25
N GLU A 15 5.23 14.09 6.38
CA GLU A 15 5.25 13.79 4.95
C GLU A 15 5.95 12.45 4.72
N LEU A 16 5.15 11.42 4.43
CA LEU A 16 5.60 10.09 4.01
C LEU A 16 6.39 10.07 2.69
N SER A 17 6.56 11.23 2.05
CA SER A 17 7.19 11.40 0.74
C SER A 17 8.67 11.75 0.76
N GLU A 18 9.25 12.16 1.89
CA GLU A 18 10.63 12.70 1.90
C GLU A 18 11.50 12.14 3.03
N THR A 19 11.92 10.87 2.93
CA THR A 19 13.14 10.24 3.52
C THR A 19 13.02 8.71 3.36
N PRO A 20 14.09 7.90 3.49
CA PRO A 20 13.91 6.45 3.47
C PRO A 20 12.87 6.08 4.53
N VAL A 21 11.84 5.35 4.11
CA VAL A 21 10.65 5.00 4.93
C VAL A 21 11.02 4.33 6.26
N PHE A 22 12.26 3.84 6.37
CA PHE A 22 12.80 3.11 7.50
C PHE A 22 14.12 3.73 7.98
N SER A 23 14.35 3.66 9.30
CA SER A 23 15.67 3.94 9.87
C SER A 23 16.69 2.90 9.41
N ASN A 24 17.99 3.25 9.44
CA ASN A 24 19.07 2.34 9.08
C ASN A 24 19.07 1.04 9.91
N GLU A 25 18.62 1.10 11.17
CA GLU A 25 18.50 -0.05 12.06
C GLU A 25 17.37 -0.97 11.65
N THR A 26 16.23 -0.39 11.25
CA THR A 26 15.09 -1.13 10.70
C THR A 26 15.46 -1.81 9.40
N VAL A 27 16.17 -1.13 8.48
CA VAL A 27 16.64 -1.73 7.21
C VAL A 27 17.52 -2.94 7.46
N LYS A 28 18.53 -2.83 8.34
CA LYS A 28 19.40 -3.97 8.70
C LYS A 28 18.63 -5.14 9.30
N THR A 29 17.60 -4.84 10.09
CA THR A 29 16.73 -5.86 10.69
C THR A 29 15.92 -6.58 9.62
N ILE A 30 15.35 -5.85 8.66
CA ILE A 30 14.61 -6.42 7.53
C ILE A 30 15.54 -7.28 6.67
N GLU A 31 16.74 -6.81 6.31
CA GLU A 31 17.74 -7.57 5.53
C GLU A 31 18.16 -8.88 6.22
N LYS A 32 18.31 -8.86 7.55
CA LYS A 32 18.55 -10.08 8.32
C LYS A 32 17.37 -11.05 8.22
N HIS A 33 16.14 -10.54 8.26
CA HIS A 33 14.95 -11.38 8.12
C HIS A 33 14.83 -11.97 6.71
N GLU A 34 15.19 -11.23 5.66
CA GLU A 34 15.22 -11.74 4.28
C GLU A 34 16.15 -12.96 4.12
N THR A 35 17.25 -13.03 4.88
CA THR A 35 18.24 -14.12 4.76
C THR A 35 18.00 -15.30 5.71
N SER A 36 17.21 -15.11 6.77
CA SER A 36 17.05 -16.12 7.84
C SER A 36 15.60 -16.41 8.24
N GLY A 37 14.63 -15.71 7.64
CA GLY A 37 13.21 -15.85 7.88
C GLY A 37 12.60 -17.08 7.22
N ILE A 38 11.33 -17.33 7.54
CA ILE A 38 10.52 -18.34 6.86
C ILE A 38 10.11 -17.74 5.51
N PRO A 39 10.47 -18.39 4.38
CA PRO A 39 10.19 -17.84 3.07
C PRO A 39 8.68 -17.81 2.80
N LEU A 40 8.24 -16.77 2.10
CA LEU A 40 6.93 -16.71 1.46
C LEU A 40 6.97 -17.53 0.16
N GLN A 41 5.79 -17.97 -0.30
CA GLN A 41 5.68 -18.69 -1.58
C GLN A 41 5.99 -17.78 -2.78
N SER A 42 5.63 -16.51 -2.68
CA SER A 42 5.94 -15.48 -3.66
C SER A 42 6.47 -14.24 -2.95
N SER A 43 7.27 -13.45 -3.66
CA SER A 43 7.68 -12.14 -3.17
C SER A 43 6.53 -11.14 -3.31
N TRP A 44 6.49 -10.13 -2.44
CA TRP A 44 5.44 -9.12 -2.48
C TRP A 44 6.01 -7.71 -2.24
N THR A 45 5.62 -6.74 -3.04
CA THR A 45 6.10 -5.35 -2.93
C THR A 45 5.01 -4.43 -2.41
N PHE A 46 5.32 -3.70 -1.34
CA PHE A 46 4.51 -2.60 -0.86
C PHE A 46 4.81 -1.32 -1.65
N TRP A 47 3.75 -0.66 -2.10
CA TRP A 47 3.79 0.64 -2.78
C TRP A 47 2.85 1.64 -2.10
N LEU A 48 3.21 2.91 -2.13
CA LEU A 48 2.37 4.04 -1.73
C LEU A 48 2.07 4.92 -2.95
N ASP A 49 0.79 5.18 -3.17
CA ASP A 49 0.30 6.10 -4.20
C ASP A 49 -0.40 7.30 -3.54
N LYS A 50 -0.09 8.51 -4.00
CA LYS A 50 -0.83 9.74 -3.65
C LYS A 50 -1.79 10.09 -4.78
N VAL A 51 -3.01 9.56 -4.69
CA VAL A 51 -4.16 9.82 -5.58
C VAL A 51 -4.51 11.32 -5.69
N GLY A 52 -4.02 12.18 -4.78
CA GLY A 52 -4.21 13.63 -4.82
C GLY A 52 -3.36 14.41 -5.85
N LYS A 53 -2.22 13.89 -6.33
CA LYS A 53 -1.45 14.52 -7.41
C LYS A 53 -2.07 14.28 -8.79
N ILE A 54 -2.84 13.20 -8.91
CA ILE A 54 -3.34 12.68 -10.18
C ILE A 54 -4.86 12.57 -10.06
N ASN A 55 -5.54 13.72 -9.97
CA ASN A 55 -6.97 13.71 -10.26
C ASN A 55 -7.15 13.20 -11.69
N ARG A 56 -8.02 12.19 -11.80
CA ARG A 56 -8.54 11.47 -12.96
C ARG A 56 -9.30 12.37 -13.97
N ALA A 57 -8.76 13.56 -14.28
CA ALA A 57 -9.41 14.57 -15.13
C ALA A 57 -8.47 15.45 -15.96
N ILE A 58 -7.14 15.24 -15.94
CA ILE A 58 -6.23 15.96 -16.84
C ILE A 58 -5.72 14.97 -17.89
N SER A 59 -6.37 15.02 -19.05
CA SER A 59 -5.86 14.53 -20.32
C SER A 59 -4.40 14.96 -20.49
N GLY A 60 -3.43 14.04 -20.32
CA GLY A 60 -2.03 14.30 -20.68
C GLY A 60 -0.94 13.62 -19.87
N ILE A 61 -1.22 13.03 -18.69
CA ILE A 61 -0.19 12.35 -17.88
C ILE A 61 0.15 11.00 -18.53
N THR A 62 1.44 10.74 -18.76
CA THR A 62 1.89 9.47 -19.36
C THR A 62 2.00 8.36 -18.31
N VAL A 63 2.07 7.10 -18.75
CA VAL A 63 2.24 5.95 -17.84
C VAL A 63 3.54 6.08 -17.03
N GLU A 64 4.58 6.66 -17.64
CA GLU A 64 5.88 6.90 -17.02
C GLU A 64 5.79 7.91 -15.88
N GLU A 65 5.10 9.03 -16.09
CA GLU A 65 4.87 10.04 -15.04
C GLU A 65 4.05 9.46 -13.86
N TYR A 66 3.11 8.54 -14.12
CA TYR A 66 2.42 7.86 -13.03
C TYR A 66 3.36 6.93 -12.24
N LYS A 67 4.21 6.16 -12.93
CA LYS A 67 5.22 5.30 -12.28
C LYS A 67 6.16 6.10 -11.38
N GLU A 68 6.55 7.30 -11.78
CA GLU A 68 7.39 8.18 -10.97
C GLU A 68 6.71 8.66 -9.68
N ASN A 69 5.37 8.69 -9.64
CA ASN A 69 4.62 9.07 -8.44
C ASN A 69 4.36 7.90 -7.49
N LEU A 70 4.58 6.66 -7.93
CA LEU A 70 4.50 5.47 -7.08
C LEU A 70 5.78 5.38 -6.24
N THR A 71 5.61 5.40 -4.92
CA THR A 71 6.72 5.22 -3.99
C THR A 71 6.83 3.74 -3.61
N LYS A 72 7.89 3.07 -4.04
CA LYS A 72 8.23 1.73 -3.55
C LYS A 72 8.64 1.80 -2.09
N ILE A 73 7.96 1.05 -1.24
CA ILE A 73 8.29 0.97 0.19
C ILE A 73 9.34 -0.11 0.41
N TYR A 74 9.01 -1.36 0.09
CA TYR A 74 9.89 -2.51 0.23
C TYR A 74 9.32 -3.74 -0.48
N THR A 75 10.20 -4.66 -0.90
CA THR A 75 9.84 -5.99 -1.41
C THR A 75 10.18 -7.04 -0.37
N VAL A 76 9.18 -7.77 0.11
CA VAL A 76 9.34 -8.78 1.17
C VAL A 76 9.32 -10.19 0.57
N ASN A 77 10.25 -11.05 1.02
CA ASN A 77 10.29 -12.46 0.61
C ASN A 77 10.11 -13.44 1.78
N THR A 78 9.98 -12.93 3.03
CA THR A 78 9.82 -13.75 4.22
C THR A 78 8.68 -13.25 5.10
N VAL A 79 8.11 -14.14 5.93
CA VAL A 79 7.06 -13.78 6.89
C VAL A 79 7.57 -12.70 7.86
N GLN A 80 8.81 -12.80 8.30
CA GLN A 80 9.41 -11.87 9.25
C GLN A 80 9.67 -10.50 8.61
N SER A 81 10.15 -10.46 7.37
CA SER A 81 10.33 -9.19 6.67
C SER A 81 9.00 -8.50 6.36
N PHE A 82 7.95 -9.27 6.03
CA PHE A 82 6.59 -8.75 5.95
C PHE A 82 6.19 -8.02 7.24
N TRP A 83 6.29 -8.69 8.41
CA TRP A 83 5.92 -8.05 9.68
C TRP A 83 6.82 -6.89 10.05
N ALA A 84 8.11 -6.96 9.75
CA ALA A 84 9.04 -5.87 9.97
C ALA A 84 8.65 -4.63 9.14
N VAL A 85 8.29 -4.80 7.87
CA VAL A 85 7.81 -3.69 7.02
C VAL A 85 6.44 -3.20 7.50
N PHE A 86 5.45 -4.08 7.62
CA PHE A 86 4.07 -3.75 7.96
C PHE A 86 3.93 -3.00 9.28
N ASN A 87 4.72 -3.37 10.30
CA ASN A 87 4.70 -2.72 11.61
C ASN A 87 5.48 -1.40 11.66
N ASN A 88 6.30 -1.09 10.66
CA ASN A 88 7.09 0.14 10.59
C ASN A 88 6.52 1.18 9.60
N ILE A 89 5.46 0.84 8.86
CA ILE A 89 4.70 1.82 8.07
C ILE A 89 3.45 2.28 8.85
N PRO A 90 2.90 3.47 8.56
CA PRO A 90 1.64 3.88 9.13
C PRO A 90 0.52 2.87 8.87
N SER A 91 -0.34 2.66 9.88
CA SER A 91 -1.56 1.89 9.70
C SER A 91 -2.43 2.50 8.60
N ALA A 92 -3.15 1.68 7.85
CA ALA A 92 -4.01 2.15 6.75
C ALA A 92 -5.05 3.19 7.20
N SER A 93 -5.54 3.09 8.45
CA SER A 93 -6.48 4.06 9.04
C SER A 93 -5.85 5.41 9.37
N ALA A 94 -4.52 5.47 9.55
CA ALA A 94 -3.75 6.67 9.88
C ALA A 94 -3.18 7.38 8.63
N VAL A 95 -3.28 6.75 7.46
CA VAL A 95 -2.84 7.35 6.20
C VAL A 95 -3.80 8.47 5.79
N GLN A 96 -3.23 9.54 5.22
CA GLN A 96 -4.01 10.70 4.76
C GLN A 96 -5.01 10.31 3.67
N VAL A 97 -6.13 11.02 3.61
CA VAL A 97 -7.12 10.84 2.55
C VAL A 97 -6.49 11.12 1.18
N ARG A 98 -6.91 10.38 0.15
CA ARG A 98 -6.33 10.40 -1.22
C ARG A 98 -4.94 9.76 -1.30
N TYR A 99 -4.62 8.86 -0.38
CA TYR A 99 -3.52 7.92 -0.56
C TYR A 99 -4.06 6.49 -0.74
N SER A 100 -3.22 5.64 -1.30
CA SER A 100 -3.47 4.22 -1.42
C SER A 100 -2.22 3.42 -1.08
N TYR A 101 -2.38 2.34 -0.33
CA TYR A 101 -1.37 1.29 -0.27
C TYR A 101 -1.68 0.22 -1.30
N HIS A 102 -0.65 -0.29 -1.93
CA HIS A 102 -0.72 -1.47 -2.78
C HIS A 102 0.24 -2.52 -2.26
N LEU A 103 -0.21 -3.77 -2.18
CA LEU A 103 0.64 -4.94 -2.03
C LEU A 103 0.57 -5.71 -3.34
N MET A 104 1.63 -5.67 -4.13
CA MET A 104 1.69 -6.28 -5.46
C MET A 104 2.57 -7.53 -5.42
N ARG A 105 2.18 -8.57 -6.15
CA ARG A 105 3.00 -9.77 -6.30
C ARG A 105 4.29 -9.42 -7.04
N ASP A 106 5.40 -9.94 -6.56
CA ASP A 106 6.75 -9.62 -7.02
C ASP A 106 7.01 -8.12 -7.06
N GLU A 107 7.67 -7.62 -8.10
CA GLU A 107 7.90 -6.18 -8.32
C GLU A 107 6.91 -5.58 -9.33
N ARG A 108 5.71 -6.17 -9.46
CA ARG A 108 4.68 -5.68 -10.40
C ARG A 108 4.19 -4.30 -9.95
N TYR A 109 3.92 -3.44 -10.93
CA TYR A 109 3.31 -2.14 -10.67
C TYR A 109 1.78 -2.25 -10.54
N PRO A 110 1.13 -1.47 -9.65
CA PRO A 110 -0.32 -1.38 -9.53
C PRO A 110 -0.97 -0.56 -10.67
N LEU A 111 -0.66 -0.93 -11.92
CA LEU A 111 -1.06 -0.22 -13.15
C LEU A 111 -1.80 -1.15 -14.09
N TRP A 112 -2.90 -0.68 -14.69
CA TRP A 112 -3.70 -1.51 -15.61
C TRP A 112 -3.01 -1.68 -16.98
N GLU A 113 -2.08 -0.78 -17.30
CA GLU A 113 -1.27 -0.78 -18.52
C GLU A 113 -0.12 -1.79 -18.46
N GLU A 114 0.21 -2.36 -17.30
CA GLU A 114 1.24 -3.40 -17.21
C GLU A 114 0.76 -4.67 -17.92
N PRO A 115 1.61 -5.31 -18.76
CA PRO A 115 1.22 -6.50 -19.52
C PRO A 115 0.61 -7.62 -18.67
N VAL A 116 1.07 -7.77 -17.42
CA VAL A 116 0.57 -8.76 -16.46
C VAL A 116 -0.83 -8.45 -15.90
N ASN A 117 -1.28 -7.19 -15.99
CA ASN A 117 -2.58 -6.74 -15.46
C ASN A 117 -3.61 -6.45 -16.57
N GLN A 118 -3.17 -6.24 -17.82
CA GLN A 118 -4.03 -5.81 -18.94
C GLN A 118 -5.23 -6.73 -19.23
N ASN A 119 -5.09 -8.03 -18.99
CA ASN A 119 -6.13 -9.03 -19.24
C ASN A 119 -6.85 -9.49 -17.94
N GLY A 120 -6.65 -8.77 -16.84
CA GLY A 120 -7.23 -9.09 -15.54
C GLY A 120 -8.53 -8.34 -15.22
N GLY A 121 -8.83 -8.29 -13.93
CA GLY A 121 -9.97 -7.55 -13.38
C GLY A 121 -9.68 -7.07 -11.96
N THR A 122 -10.66 -6.39 -11.34
CA THR A 122 -10.58 -5.95 -9.95
C THR A 122 -11.94 -6.14 -9.29
N TRP A 123 -11.94 -6.76 -8.11
CA TRP A 123 -13.09 -6.69 -7.21
C TRP A 123 -12.99 -5.40 -6.41
N ARG A 124 -14.14 -4.80 -6.08
CA ARG A 124 -14.18 -3.52 -5.36
C ARG A 124 -15.13 -3.61 -4.19
N LEU A 125 -14.59 -3.44 -2.99
CA LEU A 125 -15.33 -3.53 -1.74
C LEU A 125 -15.22 -2.19 -1.02
N LYS A 126 -16.35 -1.59 -0.69
CA LYS A 126 -16.37 -0.42 0.18
C LYS A 126 -16.31 -0.88 1.62
N CYS A 127 -15.49 -0.23 2.43
CA CYS A 127 -15.41 -0.48 3.86
C CYS A 127 -15.66 0.80 4.67
N HIS A 128 -16.31 0.63 5.82
CA HIS A 128 -16.39 1.70 6.81
C HIS A 128 -14.99 2.01 7.35
N LYS A 129 -14.71 3.28 7.62
CA LYS A 129 -13.40 3.75 8.10
C LYS A 129 -12.93 3.06 9.38
N SER A 130 -13.87 2.65 10.23
CA SER A 130 -13.58 1.90 11.46
C SER A 130 -13.03 0.49 11.19
N ASP A 131 -13.33 -0.08 10.02
CA ASP A 131 -12.95 -1.46 9.66
C ASP A 131 -11.73 -1.51 8.72
N THR A 132 -11.30 -0.37 8.18
CA THR A 132 -10.23 -0.28 7.16
C THR A 132 -8.96 -0.99 7.57
N GLU A 133 -8.47 -0.76 8.78
CA GLU A 133 -7.24 -1.37 9.28
C GLU A 133 -7.36 -2.90 9.39
N LYS A 134 -8.48 -3.37 9.96
CA LYS A 134 -8.74 -4.80 10.12
C LYS A 134 -8.84 -5.48 8.75
N ILE A 135 -9.65 -4.94 7.85
CA ILE A 135 -9.86 -5.51 6.52
C ILE A 135 -8.54 -5.50 5.75
N TRP A 136 -7.81 -4.39 5.75
CA TRP A 136 -6.51 -4.31 5.07
C TRP A 136 -5.55 -5.39 5.56
N LYS A 137 -5.40 -5.53 6.88
CA LYS A 137 -4.54 -6.54 7.50
C LYS A 137 -4.93 -7.97 7.10
N GLU A 138 -6.21 -8.33 7.20
CA GLU A 138 -6.66 -9.68 6.83
C GLU A 138 -6.45 -9.95 5.34
N MET A 139 -6.71 -8.97 4.48
CA MET A 139 -6.53 -9.11 3.03
C MET A 139 -5.05 -9.33 2.65
N VAL A 140 -4.12 -8.55 3.21
CA VAL A 140 -2.68 -8.75 2.92
C VAL A 140 -2.15 -10.06 3.50
N LEU A 141 -2.63 -10.50 4.65
CA LEU A 141 -2.26 -11.79 5.24
C LEU A 141 -2.77 -12.95 4.39
N ALA A 142 -4.00 -12.87 3.88
CA ALA A 142 -4.54 -13.85 2.95
C ALA A 142 -3.75 -13.90 1.63
N ALA A 143 -3.28 -12.75 1.13
CA ALA A 143 -2.43 -12.69 -0.07
C ALA A 143 -1.07 -13.37 0.13
N ILE A 144 -0.28 -12.93 1.12
CA ILE A 144 1.06 -13.50 1.34
C ILE A 144 0.99 -14.97 1.79
N GLY A 145 -0.14 -15.39 2.36
CA GLY A 145 -0.44 -16.77 2.73
C GLY A 145 -1.01 -17.60 1.59
N GLU A 146 -1.13 -17.05 0.37
CA GLU A 146 -1.65 -17.71 -0.83
C GLU A 146 -3.06 -18.31 -0.68
N GLN A 147 -3.88 -17.75 0.23
CA GLN A 147 -5.19 -18.30 0.57
C GLN A 147 -6.23 -18.10 -0.53
N PHE A 148 -6.01 -17.14 -1.44
CA PHE A 148 -6.91 -16.88 -2.56
C PHE A 148 -6.79 -17.90 -3.70
N ALA A 149 -5.73 -18.73 -3.73
CA ALA A 149 -5.50 -19.69 -4.81
C ALA A 149 -6.67 -20.69 -4.96
N GLU A 150 -7.36 -21.02 -3.88
CA GLU A 150 -8.54 -21.91 -3.90
C GLU A 150 -9.84 -21.20 -4.31
N CYS A 151 -9.85 -19.86 -4.28
CA CYS A 151 -11.01 -19.04 -4.57
C CYS A 151 -11.07 -18.55 -6.03
N VAL A 152 -9.97 -18.71 -6.77
CA VAL A 152 -9.83 -18.30 -8.19
C VAL A 152 -9.76 -19.53 -9.09
N ALA A 153 -9.96 -19.34 -10.41
CA ALA A 153 -9.78 -20.44 -11.35
C ALA A 153 -8.31 -20.87 -11.42
N GLU A 154 -8.04 -22.12 -11.81
CA GLU A 154 -6.68 -22.69 -11.87
C GLU A 154 -5.69 -21.87 -12.73
N ALA A 155 -6.20 -21.17 -13.75
CA ALA A 155 -5.42 -20.31 -14.64
C ALA A 155 -5.30 -18.85 -14.17
N ASP A 156 -5.99 -18.48 -13.10
CA ASP A 156 -6.03 -17.12 -12.57
C ASP A 156 -5.09 -16.99 -11.35
N GLU A 157 -4.53 -15.80 -11.16
CA GLU A 157 -3.74 -15.48 -9.98
C GLU A 157 -4.08 -14.10 -9.43
N ILE A 158 -3.81 -13.89 -8.14
CA ILE A 158 -3.92 -12.56 -7.54
C ILE A 158 -2.68 -11.74 -7.88
N CYS A 159 -2.86 -10.69 -8.69
CA CYS A 159 -1.77 -9.75 -9.01
C CYS A 159 -1.40 -8.84 -7.83
N GLY A 160 -2.35 -8.48 -6.98
CA GLY A 160 -2.14 -7.58 -5.87
C GLY A 160 -3.43 -7.17 -5.17
N ILE A 161 -3.29 -6.46 -4.05
CA ILE A 161 -4.37 -5.92 -3.23
C ILE A 161 -4.10 -4.45 -2.96
N THR A 162 -5.13 -3.63 -3.03
CA THR A 162 -5.06 -2.18 -2.78
C THR A 162 -6.03 -1.77 -1.68
N VAL A 163 -5.58 -0.91 -0.76
CA VAL A 163 -6.48 -0.13 0.09
C VAL A 163 -6.34 1.35 -0.23
N SER A 164 -7.47 2.01 -0.40
CA SER A 164 -7.60 3.37 -0.91
C SER A 164 -8.37 4.22 0.09
N ILE A 165 -7.68 5.18 0.71
CA ILE A 165 -8.27 6.04 1.74
C ILE A 165 -9.03 7.19 1.07
N ARG A 166 -10.31 7.35 1.40
CA ARG A 166 -11.22 8.32 0.76
C ARG A 166 -11.97 9.14 1.81
N ASP A 167 -12.69 10.16 1.38
CA ASP A 167 -13.35 11.09 2.31
C ASP A 167 -14.49 10.43 3.11
N ARG A 168 -15.25 9.52 2.48
CA ARG A 168 -16.47 8.93 3.08
C ARG A 168 -16.26 7.48 3.53
N GLU A 169 -16.05 6.58 2.58
CA GLU A 169 -15.82 5.16 2.78
C GLU A 169 -14.54 4.79 2.06
N ASP A 170 -13.70 3.99 2.70
CA ASP A 170 -12.46 3.54 2.08
C ASP A 170 -12.78 2.40 1.11
N LEU A 171 -11.88 2.19 0.15
CA LEU A 171 -12.05 1.21 -0.91
C LEU A 171 -10.95 0.17 -0.80
N VAL A 172 -11.33 -1.10 -0.75
CA VAL A 172 -10.40 -2.23 -0.88
C VAL A 172 -10.62 -2.86 -2.24
N GLN A 173 -9.53 -3.16 -2.94
CA GLN A 173 -9.51 -3.69 -4.29
C GLN A 173 -8.53 -4.83 -4.47
#